data_AF-A0A9D9NEH4-F1
#
_entry.id   AF-A0A9D9NEH4-F1
#
_cell.length_a   1.000
_cell.length_b   1.000
_cell.length_c   1.000
_cell.angle_alpha   90.00
_cell.angle_beta   90.00
_cell.angle_gamma   90.00
#
_symmetry.space_group_name_H-M   'P 1'
#
loop_
_entity.id
_entity.type
_entity.pdbx_description
1 polymer ?
#
loop_
_entity_poly.entity_id
_entity_poly.type
_entity_poly.pdbx_seq_one_letter_code
_entity_poly.pdbx_strand_id
1 'polypeptide(L)'
;MGTNTLSDLFAARFGAVPDSVVPLPVSGSHRQYFRLSGGGTGAIGVIGTDRRENSAFCTMAGHFRSKGINVPEIYGISGDVMCYLQEDLGDVSLFDYVSRGRKEGSYSPEDRKMLLETVAGLPKLQFEGAEGLDFGVCFHSGAFDGRMVMFDLNYFKYCFLKTAGIDFDEIRLQQDFESLRDDIAAVPSDVFMSRDFQSRNVMVKDGKPYYIDFQGGMKGPMYYDLASFIWQARARYPQGLRRDMIKAYLDALSVYRRPDPVDFHEKLRLFVLVRTLQVLGAYGFRGYFEKKEHFLKSIPAAVENIRGLLSAPLDSYPYLGRVLGGIVAAFDRGELKYLPEEEPSAGEKCLTVTVCSFSYKKGIPEDISGNGGGYVFDCRSIHNPGRYPQYRSLTGKDAAVAKFLEDDGEVLRFLDNVYSLVDTHVARYLERGFTHLMVCFGCTGGQHRSVYCAEKLAGHLSATPGVKVRLFHREEKR
;
A
#
# COMPACT_ATOMS: atom_id res chain seq x y z
N MET A 1 -18.49 27.67 8.22
CA MET A 1 -17.90 28.84 7.53
C MET A 1 -17.67 28.55 6.06
N GLY A 2 -16.90 27.52 5.68
CA GLY A 2 -16.58 27.30 4.25
C GLY A 2 -17.77 26.96 3.33
N THR A 3 -18.81 26.27 3.81
CA THR A 3 -20.01 25.99 2.98
C THR A 3 -20.79 27.25 2.59
N ASN A 4 -20.83 28.27 3.46
CA ASN A 4 -21.46 29.55 3.12
C ASN A 4 -20.67 30.25 2.00
N THR A 5 -19.34 30.25 2.10
CA THR A 5 -18.46 30.79 1.06
C THR A 5 -18.65 30.08 -0.29
N LEU A 6 -18.85 28.75 -0.28
CA LEU A 6 -19.17 28.01 -1.51
C LEU A 6 -20.53 28.41 -2.10
N SER A 7 -21.55 28.63 -1.27
CA SER A 7 -22.85 29.15 -1.71
C SER A 7 -22.74 30.56 -2.28
N ASP A 8 -21.92 31.42 -1.68
CA ASP A 8 -21.68 32.79 -2.19
C ASP A 8 -20.98 32.75 -3.56
N LEU A 9 -19.97 31.89 -3.72
CA LEU A 9 -19.31 31.68 -5.02
C LEU A 9 -20.27 31.12 -6.07
N PHE A 10 -21.15 30.19 -5.68
CA PHE A 10 -22.18 29.65 -6.57
C PHE A 10 -23.16 30.74 -7.02
N ALA A 11 -23.65 31.56 -6.08
CA ALA A 11 -24.53 32.68 -6.39
C ALA A 11 -23.85 33.73 -7.29
N ALA A 12 -22.57 34.02 -7.05
CA ALA A 12 -21.81 34.93 -7.90
C ALA A 12 -21.66 34.40 -9.34
N ARG A 13 -21.53 33.08 -9.53
CA ARG A 13 -21.39 32.47 -10.86
C ARG A 13 -22.71 32.30 -11.61
N PHE A 14 -23.77 31.87 -10.92
CA PHE A 14 -25.02 31.41 -11.52
C PHE A 14 -26.22 32.32 -11.24
N GLY A 15 -26.04 33.38 -10.46
CA GLY A 15 -27.08 34.38 -10.16
C GLY A 15 -28.13 33.96 -9.13
N ALA A 16 -27.99 32.77 -8.53
CA ALA A 16 -28.87 32.27 -7.48
C ALA A 16 -28.10 31.41 -6.48
N VAL A 17 -28.55 31.38 -5.22
CA VAL A 17 -28.02 30.45 -4.21
C VAL A 17 -28.31 29.00 -4.62
N PRO A 18 -27.46 28.02 -4.24
CA PRO A 18 -27.71 26.62 -4.54
C PRO A 18 -28.94 26.10 -3.79
N ASP A 19 -29.76 25.30 -4.46
CA ASP A 19 -30.90 24.57 -3.87
C ASP A 19 -30.41 23.43 -2.96
N SER A 20 -29.24 22.85 -3.28
CA SER A 20 -28.63 21.79 -2.47
C SER A 20 -27.11 21.93 -2.39
N VAL A 21 -26.55 21.55 -1.24
CA VAL A 21 -25.12 21.45 -0.99
C VAL A 21 -24.86 20.11 -0.29
N VAL A 22 -24.35 19.13 -1.03
CA VAL A 22 -24.19 17.75 -0.55
C VAL A 22 -22.70 17.41 -0.47
N PRO A 23 -22.19 16.95 0.69
CA PRO A 23 -20.80 16.51 0.79
C PRO A 23 -20.56 15.26 -0.06
N LEU A 24 -19.44 15.24 -0.79
CA LEU A 24 -18.97 14.06 -1.50
C LEU A 24 -18.13 13.17 -0.57
N PRO A 25 -18.02 11.86 -0.84
CA PRO A 25 -17.21 10.94 -0.05
C PRO A 25 -15.77 11.44 0.12
N VAL A 26 -15.24 11.34 1.34
CA VAL A 26 -13.87 11.72 1.64
C VAL A 26 -12.91 10.86 0.81
N SER A 27 -12.06 11.50 0.02
CA SER A 27 -11.03 10.85 -0.78
C SER A 27 -9.72 10.72 0.02
N GLY A 28 -8.63 10.28 -0.61
CA GLY A 28 -7.32 10.14 0.06
C GLY A 28 -6.64 11.44 0.51
N SER A 29 -7.36 12.56 0.46
CA SER A 29 -6.93 13.93 0.75
C SER A 29 -7.76 14.51 1.90
N HIS A 30 -7.19 15.45 2.67
CA HIS A 30 -7.92 16.16 3.72
C HIS A 30 -8.86 17.27 3.19
N ARG A 31 -8.82 17.56 1.89
CA ARG A 31 -9.73 18.48 1.20
C ARG A 31 -11.17 17.96 1.27
N GLN A 32 -12.12 18.86 1.47
CA GLN A 32 -13.54 18.53 1.49
C GLN A 32 -14.19 18.95 0.18
N TYR A 33 -14.95 18.06 -0.43
CA TYR A 33 -15.65 18.29 -1.69
C TYR A 33 -17.15 18.29 -1.45
N PHE A 34 -17.85 19.20 -2.11
CA PHE A 34 -19.31 19.34 -2.05
C PHE A 34 -19.85 19.43 -3.47
N ARG A 35 -20.93 18.73 -3.75
CA ARG A 35 -21.74 18.95 -4.95
C ARG A 35 -22.79 20.00 -4.64
N LEU A 36 -22.78 21.09 -5.40
CA LEU A 36 -23.76 22.17 -5.33
C LEU A 36 -24.65 22.09 -6.56
N SER A 37 -25.96 22.22 -6.38
CA SER A 37 -26.93 22.25 -7.49
C SER A 37 -27.96 23.35 -7.27
N GLY A 38 -28.33 24.06 -8.35
CA GLY A 38 -29.40 25.05 -8.30
C GLY A 38 -29.81 25.53 -9.68
N GLY A 39 -31.11 25.76 -9.90
CA GLY A 39 -31.61 26.36 -11.16
C GLY A 39 -31.23 25.59 -12.44
N GLY A 40 -31.12 24.26 -12.36
CA GLY A 40 -30.71 23.40 -13.49
C GLY A 40 -29.20 23.34 -13.76
N THR A 41 -28.38 23.95 -12.91
CA THR A 41 -26.91 23.94 -13.01
C THR A 41 -26.27 23.21 -11.82
N GLY A 42 -25.03 22.76 -12.00
CA GLY A 42 -24.28 22.03 -10.98
C GLY A 42 -22.80 22.39 -10.98
N ALA A 43 -22.18 22.30 -9.80
CA ALA A 43 -20.76 22.57 -9.61
C ALA A 43 -20.18 21.77 -8.43
N ILE A 44 -18.86 21.59 -8.45
CA ILE A 44 -18.13 21.03 -7.30
C ILE A 44 -17.48 22.16 -6.53
N GLY A 45 -17.86 22.31 -5.27
CA GLY A 45 -17.20 23.18 -4.32
C GLY A 45 -16.10 22.44 -3.57
N VAL A 46 -14.95 23.09 -3.41
CA VAL A 46 -13.80 22.54 -2.69
C VAL A 46 -13.44 23.45 -1.54
N ILE A 47 -13.30 22.87 -0.35
CA ILE A 47 -12.68 23.52 0.81
C ILE A 47 -11.31 22.87 0.99
N GLY A 48 -10.27 23.63 0.66
CA GLY A 48 -8.89 23.18 0.71
C GLY A 48 -8.26 23.29 2.09
N THR A 49 -7.04 22.78 2.20
CA THR A 49 -6.24 22.81 3.44
C THR A 49 -4.96 23.63 3.34
N ASP A 50 -4.51 23.94 2.12
CA ASP A 50 -3.33 24.77 1.86
C ASP A 50 -3.62 25.75 0.72
N ARG A 51 -3.39 27.03 0.99
CA ARG A 51 -3.57 28.13 0.03
C ARG A 51 -2.74 27.97 -1.24
N ARG A 52 -1.49 27.50 -1.11
CA ARG A 52 -0.57 27.31 -2.24
C ARG A 52 -1.00 26.16 -3.12
N GLU A 53 -1.47 25.05 -2.54
CA GLU A 53 -2.03 23.92 -3.29
C GLU A 53 -3.28 24.35 -4.09
N ASN A 54 -4.21 25.07 -3.45
CA ASN A 54 -5.40 25.59 -4.12
C ASN A 54 -5.05 26.57 -5.26
N SER A 55 -4.07 27.45 -5.01
CA SER A 55 -3.58 28.40 -6.01
C SER A 55 -2.95 27.68 -7.20
N ALA A 56 -2.18 26.62 -6.96
CA ALA A 56 -1.62 25.76 -8.00
C ALA A 56 -2.71 25.11 -8.85
N PHE A 57 -3.71 24.48 -8.22
CA PHE A 57 -4.83 23.86 -8.92
C PHE A 57 -5.56 24.86 -9.82
N CYS A 58 -6.00 26.00 -9.26
CA CYS A 58 -6.82 26.96 -9.98
C CYS A 58 -6.05 27.61 -11.15
N THR A 59 -4.78 27.95 -10.94
CA THR A 59 -3.92 28.53 -11.98
C THR A 59 -3.67 27.54 -13.10
N MET A 60 -3.29 26.29 -12.77
CA MET A 60 -3.06 25.24 -13.75
C MET A 60 -4.34 24.90 -14.53
N ALA A 61 -5.49 24.82 -13.86
CA ALA A 61 -6.78 24.56 -14.50
C ALA A 61 -7.12 25.63 -15.56
N GLY A 62 -6.96 26.91 -15.20
CA GLY A 62 -7.15 28.02 -16.14
C GLY A 62 -6.17 27.96 -17.31
N HIS A 63 -4.89 27.71 -17.03
CA HIS A 63 -3.85 27.57 -18.06
C HIS A 63 -4.15 26.42 -19.03
N PHE A 64 -4.41 25.22 -18.52
CA PHE A 64 -4.71 24.04 -19.32
C PHE A 64 -5.97 24.21 -20.17
N ARG A 65 -7.02 24.84 -19.62
CA ARG A 65 -8.24 25.13 -20.38
C ARG A 65 -7.98 26.11 -21.52
N SER A 66 -7.09 27.10 -21.33
CA SER A 66 -6.68 28.02 -22.41
C SER A 66 -5.95 27.32 -23.57
N LYS A 67 -5.35 26.15 -23.31
CA LYS A 67 -4.73 25.25 -24.31
C LYS A 67 -5.73 24.22 -24.88
N GLY A 68 -6.99 24.27 -24.46
CA GLY A 68 -8.02 23.29 -24.84
C GLY A 68 -7.71 21.88 -24.34
N ILE A 69 -7.07 21.76 -23.17
CA ILE A 69 -6.93 20.49 -22.46
C ILE A 69 -8.19 20.28 -21.61
N ASN A 70 -8.70 19.05 -21.59
CA ASN A 70 -9.90 18.68 -20.85
C ASN A 70 -9.62 18.64 -19.35
N VAL A 71 -9.82 19.76 -18.67
CA VAL A 71 -9.77 19.92 -17.21
C VAL A 71 -11.01 20.67 -16.74
N PRO A 72 -11.42 20.56 -15.46
CA PRO A 72 -12.59 21.29 -14.97
C PRO A 72 -12.39 22.81 -15.11
N GLU A 73 -13.45 23.51 -15.53
CA GLU A 73 -13.49 24.98 -15.44
C GLU A 73 -13.43 25.43 -13.98
N ILE A 74 -12.71 26.50 -13.69
CA ILE A 74 -12.82 27.18 -12.40
C ILE A 74 -13.90 28.25 -12.52
N TYR A 75 -14.96 28.13 -11.73
CA TYR A 75 -16.08 29.05 -11.72
C TYR A 75 -15.89 30.23 -10.77
N GLY A 76 -15.12 30.05 -9.70
CA GLY A 76 -14.86 31.11 -8.72
C GLY A 76 -13.90 30.66 -7.62
N ILE A 77 -13.22 31.61 -6.99
CA ILE A 77 -12.23 31.39 -5.93
C ILE A 77 -12.50 32.40 -4.81
N SER A 78 -12.45 31.97 -3.54
CA SER A 78 -12.59 32.87 -2.40
C SER A 78 -11.38 33.81 -2.28
N GLY A 79 -11.57 34.97 -1.62
CA GLY A 79 -10.49 35.95 -1.47
C GLY A 79 -9.26 35.45 -0.71
N ASP A 80 -9.42 34.49 0.19
CA ASP A 80 -8.34 33.81 0.91
C ASP A 80 -7.77 32.59 0.18
N VAL A 81 -8.37 32.22 -0.97
CA VAL A 81 -8.04 31.06 -1.80
C VAL A 81 -8.19 29.72 -1.06
N MET A 82 -8.95 29.67 0.03
CA MET A 82 -9.21 28.43 0.77
C MET A 82 -10.42 27.67 0.23
N CYS A 83 -11.32 28.35 -0.47
CA CYS A 83 -12.48 27.76 -1.13
C CYS A 83 -12.49 28.09 -2.62
N TYR A 84 -12.92 27.16 -3.46
CA TYR A 84 -13.14 27.42 -4.87
C TYR A 84 -14.27 26.56 -5.42
N LEU A 85 -14.86 27.01 -6.53
CA LEU A 85 -15.91 26.33 -7.26
C LEU A 85 -15.37 25.91 -8.62
N GLN A 86 -15.63 24.67 -9.02
CA GLN A 86 -15.20 24.11 -10.29
C GLN A 86 -16.36 23.39 -11.01
N GLU A 87 -16.16 23.13 -12.30
CA GLU A 87 -17.06 22.36 -13.14
C GLU A 87 -17.33 20.96 -12.55
N ASP A 88 -18.61 20.57 -12.52
CA ASP A 88 -18.99 19.19 -12.22
C ASP A 88 -18.78 18.31 -13.45
N LEU A 89 -17.89 17.33 -13.29
CA LEU A 89 -17.53 16.37 -14.33
C LEU A 89 -18.33 15.05 -14.21
N GLY A 90 -19.30 14.99 -13.30
CA GLY A 90 -20.08 13.79 -13.00
C GLY A 90 -19.40 12.87 -11.98
N ASP A 91 -19.88 11.64 -11.88
CA ASP A 91 -19.48 10.68 -10.84
C ASP A 91 -18.60 9.54 -11.34
N VAL A 92 -18.35 9.48 -12.66
CA VAL A 92 -17.69 8.33 -13.28
C VAL A 92 -16.22 8.62 -13.51
N SER A 93 -15.37 8.10 -12.62
CA SER A 93 -13.93 8.03 -12.88
C SER A 93 -13.62 6.96 -13.93
N LEU A 94 -12.51 7.10 -14.65
CA LEU A 94 -12.03 6.08 -15.60
C LEU A 94 -11.75 4.75 -14.89
N PHE A 95 -11.31 4.80 -13.63
CA PHE A 95 -11.13 3.62 -12.78
C PHE A 95 -12.44 2.86 -12.59
N ASP A 96 -13.56 3.57 -12.41
CA ASP A 96 -14.89 2.97 -12.25
C ASP A 96 -15.48 2.53 -13.59
N TYR A 97 -15.28 3.34 -14.64
CA TYR A 97 -15.67 3.04 -16.01
C TYR A 97 -15.14 1.67 -16.46
N VAL A 98 -13.84 1.42 -16.28
CA VAL A 98 -13.19 0.16 -16.68
C VAL A 98 -13.19 -0.91 -15.57
N SER A 99 -14.08 -0.78 -14.57
CA SER A 99 -14.05 -1.63 -13.37
C SER A 99 -14.26 -3.12 -13.66
N ARG A 100 -15.09 -3.45 -14.65
CA ARG A 100 -15.29 -4.83 -15.11
C ARG A 100 -13.99 -5.39 -15.68
N GLY A 101 -13.36 -4.69 -16.63
CA GLY A 101 -12.11 -5.13 -17.24
C GLY A 101 -10.96 -5.28 -16.25
N ARG A 102 -10.88 -4.41 -15.23
CA ARG A 102 -9.90 -4.55 -14.14
C ARG A 102 -10.11 -5.80 -13.27
N LYS A 103 -11.37 -6.16 -12.99
CA LYS A 103 -11.70 -7.32 -12.15
C LYS A 103 -11.48 -8.63 -12.91
N GLU A 104 -11.90 -8.68 -14.17
CA GLU A 104 -11.84 -9.87 -15.02
C GLU A 104 -10.49 -10.05 -15.74
N GLY A 105 -9.67 -8.99 -15.82
CA GLY A 105 -8.43 -8.99 -16.62
C GLY A 105 -8.66 -8.92 -18.13
N SER A 106 -9.91 -8.71 -18.56
CA SER A 106 -10.33 -8.65 -19.96
C SER A 106 -11.10 -7.36 -20.23
N TYR A 107 -10.54 -6.50 -21.08
CA TYR A 107 -11.06 -5.17 -21.37
C TYR A 107 -11.88 -5.16 -22.67
N SER A 108 -13.10 -4.62 -22.62
CA SER A 108 -13.97 -4.50 -23.79
C SER A 108 -13.40 -3.54 -24.84
N PRO A 109 -13.90 -3.55 -26.09
CA PRO A 109 -13.52 -2.55 -27.09
C PRO A 109 -13.71 -1.11 -26.62
N GLU A 110 -14.79 -0.83 -25.89
CA GLU A 110 -15.12 0.48 -25.34
C GLU A 110 -14.15 0.88 -24.21
N ASP A 111 -13.85 -0.04 -23.29
CA ASP A 111 -12.84 0.18 -22.26
C ASP A 111 -11.48 0.52 -22.88
N ARG A 112 -11.07 -0.28 -23.88
CA ARG A 112 -9.81 -0.09 -24.60
C ARG A 112 -9.79 1.26 -25.28
N LYS A 113 -10.85 1.63 -26.00
CA LYS A 113 -10.96 2.93 -26.66
C LYS A 113 -10.74 4.08 -25.65
N MET A 114 -11.45 4.07 -24.53
CA MET A 114 -11.34 5.12 -23.52
C MET A 114 -9.94 5.20 -22.89
N LEU A 115 -9.29 4.05 -22.63
CA LEU A 115 -7.91 4.00 -22.12
C LEU A 115 -6.91 4.54 -23.14
N LEU A 116 -7.05 4.18 -24.42
CA LEU A 116 -6.20 4.66 -25.50
C LEU A 116 -6.37 6.17 -25.71
N GLU A 117 -7.61 6.68 -25.70
CA GLU A 117 -7.90 8.12 -25.79
C GLU A 117 -7.31 8.90 -24.60
N THR A 118 -7.40 8.35 -23.38
CA THR A 118 -6.80 8.95 -22.18
C THR A 118 -5.28 9.07 -22.32
N VAL A 119 -4.61 8.01 -22.78
CA VAL A 119 -3.16 8.01 -22.95
C VAL A 119 -2.72 8.87 -24.14
N ALA A 120 -3.50 8.90 -25.23
CA ALA A 120 -3.23 9.75 -26.40
C ALA A 120 -3.38 11.25 -26.10
N GLY A 121 -4.17 11.63 -25.09
CA GLY A 121 -4.27 13.02 -24.64
C GLY A 121 -3.12 13.46 -23.73
N LEU A 122 -2.29 12.54 -23.22
CA LEU A 122 -1.20 12.85 -22.29
C LEU A 122 -0.11 13.73 -22.92
N PRO A 123 0.39 13.49 -24.16
CA PRO A 123 1.36 14.39 -24.79
C PRO A 123 0.87 15.84 -24.88
N LYS A 124 -0.43 16.06 -25.17
CA LYS A 124 -1.00 17.41 -25.17
C LYS A 124 -0.90 18.06 -23.80
N LEU A 125 -1.30 17.35 -22.74
CA LEU A 125 -1.19 17.83 -21.36
C LEU A 125 0.27 18.14 -20.99
N GLN A 126 1.21 17.31 -21.43
CA GLN A 126 2.63 17.45 -21.11
C GLN A 126 3.29 18.63 -21.83
N PHE A 127 3.15 18.72 -23.16
CA PHE A 127 3.86 19.70 -23.98
C PHE A 127 3.12 21.04 -24.04
N GLU A 128 1.84 21.05 -24.42
CA GLU A 128 1.08 22.30 -24.49
C GLU A 128 0.75 22.84 -23.10
N GLY A 129 0.54 21.95 -22.12
CA GLY A 129 0.35 22.37 -20.73
C GLY A 129 1.61 22.93 -20.06
N ALA A 130 2.80 22.67 -20.60
CA ALA A 130 4.03 23.33 -20.14
C ALA A 130 4.27 24.69 -20.81
N GLU A 131 3.70 24.88 -22.02
CA GLU A 131 4.00 26.02 -22.86
C GLU A 131 3.42 27.32 -22.28
N GLY A 132 4.29 28.12 -21.66
CA GLY A 132 3.92 29.39 -21.03
C GLY A 132 3.38 29.24 -19.61
N LEU A 133 3.48 28.04 -19.01
CA LEU A 133 3.18 27.83 -17.60
C LEU A 133 4.33 28.33 -16.73
N ASP A 134 4.02 29.20 -15.76
CA ASP A 134 4.97 29.54 -14.70
C ASP A 134 5.01 28.42 -13.65
N PHE A 135 6.07 27.61 -13.69
CA PHE A 135 6.30 26.53 -12.72
C PHE A 135 6.59 27.03 -11.30
N GLY A 136 6.74 28.35 -11.08
CA GLY A 136 6.73 28.95 -9.75
C GLY A 136 5.43 28.73 -8.98
N VAL A 137 4.33 28.38 -9.67
CA VAL A 137 3.05 28.06 -9.05
C VAL A 137 3.01 26.67 -8.40
N CYS A 138 3.95 25.77 -8.73
CA CYS A 138 3.96 24.40 -8.21
C CYS A 138 4.17 24.37 -6.69
N PHE A 139 3.25 23.72 -5.97
CA PHE A 139 3.20 23.76 -4.50
C PHE A 139 4.40 23.08 -3.80
N HIS A 140 4.85 21.92 -4.30
CA HIS A 140 5.90 21.13 -3.65
C HIS A 140 7.31 21.49 -4.13
N SER A 141 7.52 21.41 -5.45
CA SER A 141 8.77 21.71 -6.14
C SER A 141 8.43 22.19 -7.54
N GLY A 142 9.20 23.15 -8.07
CA GLY A 142 9.07 23.59 -9.45
C GLY A 142 9.52 22.55 -10.48
N ALA A 143 10.33 21.57 -10.07
CA ALA A 143 10.86 20.53 -10.94
C ALA A 143 11.06 19.17 -10.24
N PHE A 144 11.01 18.10 -11.03
CA PHE A 144 11.35 16.74 -10.62
C PHE A 144 12.87 16.52 -10.72
N ASP A 145 13.58 16.98 -9.71
CA ASP A 145 15.04 16.88 -9.62
C ASP A 145 15.51 15.61 -8.88
N GLY A 146 16.83 15.46 -8.75
CA GLY A 146 17.42 14.33 -8.03
C GLY A 146 16.97 14.22 -6.55
N ARG A 147 16.56 15.31 -5.91
CA ARG A 147 16.01 15.27 -4.54
C ARG A 147 14.64 14.60 -4.54
N MET A 148 13.79 14.95 -5.51
CA MET A 148 12.47 14.34 -5.67
C MET A 148 12.57 12.83 -5.93
N VAL A 149 13.51 12.41 -6.78
CA VAL A 149 13.81 10.99 -7.02
C VAL A 149 14.24 10.30 -5.72
N MET A 150 15.18 10.90 -4.98
CA MET A 150 15.66 10.32 -3.72
C MET A 150 14.57 10.23 -2.65
N PHE A 151 13.60 11.15 -2.60
CA PHE A 151 12.44 11.00 -1.71
C PHE A 151 11.63 9.75 -2.05
N ASP A 152 11.34 9.53 -3.33
CA ASP A 152 10.61 8.35 -3.78
C ASP A 152 11.36 7.04 -3.48
N LEU A 153 12.69 7.01 -3.70
CA LEU A 153 13.55 5.84 -3.42
C LEU A 153 13.71 5.57 -1.92
N ASN A 154 13.90 6.62 -1.10
CA ASN A 154 13.98 6.47 0.35
C ASN A 154 12.65 6.02 0.94
N TYR A 155 11.53 6.45 0.37
CA TYR A 155 10.20 6.00 0.79
C TYR A 155 10.04 4.49 0.59
N PHE A 156 10.52 3.93 -0.52
CA PHE A 156 10.61 2.48 -0.70
C PHE A 156 11.50 1.81 0.36
N LYS A 157 12.72 2.33 0.54
CA LYS A 157 13.72 1.76 1.47
C LYS A 157 13.22 1.70 2.91
N TYR A 158 12.65 2.78 3.42
CA TYR A 158 12.25 2.88 4.83
C TYR A 158 10.82 2.45 5.09
N CYS A 159 9.89 2.71 4.16
CA CYS A 159 8.49 2.43 4.40
C CYS A 159 7.98 1.13 3.77
N PHE A 160 8.78 0.46 2.93
CA PHE A 160 8.43 -0.87 2.43
C PHE A 160 9.41 -1.94 2.88
N LEU A 161 10.71 -1.82 2.54
CA LEU A 161 11.68 -2.90 2.83
C LEU A 161 11.80 -3.17 4.32
N LYS A 162 12.06 -2.13 5.13
CA LYS A 162 12.20 -2.26 6.60
C LYS A 162 10.91 -2.78 7.24
N THR A 163 9.76 -2.26 6.84
CA THR A 163 8.46 -2.66 7.41
C THR A 163 8.03 -4.06 7.00
N ALA A 164 8.44 -4.52 5.82
CA ALA A 164 8.19 -5.88 5.33
C ALA A 164 9.16 -6.91 5.94
N GLY A 165 10.16 -6.47 6.72
CA GLY A 165 11.18 -7.34 7.30
C GLY A 165 12.17 -7.88 6.27
N ILE A 166 12.39 -7.14 5.17
CA ILE A 166 13.36 -7.52 4.14
C ILE A 166 14.72 -6.94 4.54
N ASP A 167 15.70 -7.83 4.74
CA ASP A 167 17.08 -7.44 5.03
C ASP A 167 17.80 -6.95 3.78
N PHE A 168 18.52 -5.84 3.92
CA PHE A 168 19.37 -5.27 2.88
C PHE A 168 20.52 -4.46 3.50
N ASP A 169 21.59 -4.31 2.72
CA ASP A 169 22.75 -3.48 2.99
C ASP A 169 22.43 -2.05 2.57
N GLU A 170 22.34 -1.16 3.55
CA GLU A 170 21.90 0.22 3.31
C GLU A 170 22.87 1.00 2.42
N ILE A 171 24.17 0.75 2.53
CA ILE A 171 25.19 1.49 1.79
C ILE A 171 25.16 1.08 0.32
N ARG A 172 25.11 -0.23 0.06
CA ARG A 172 25.06 -0.74 -1.32
C ARG A 172 23.76 -0.36 -2.03
N LEU A 173 22.63 -0.39 -1.33
CA LEU A 173 21.36 0.06 -1.90
C LEU A 173 21.37 1.57 -2.16
N GLN A 174 21.96 2.34 -1.25
CA GLN A 174 22.10 3.79 -1.40
C GLN A 174 22.96 4.16 -2.61
N GLN A 175 24.06 3.44 -2.87
CA GLN A 175 24.89 3.62 -4.06
C GLN A 175 24.10 3.40 -5.35
N ASP A 176 23.34 2.30 -5.44
CA ASP A 176 22.50 2.03 -6.61
C ASP A 176 21.38 3.06 -6.77
N PHE A 177 20.83 3.58 -5.67
CA PHE A 177 19.85 4.69 -5.72
C PHE A 177 20.46 5.98 -6.24
N GLU A 178 21.69 6.30 -5.88
CA GLU A 178 22.40 7.48 -6.37
C GLU A 178 22.68 7.37 -7.86
N SER A 179 23.11 6.19 -8.34
CA SER A 179 23.25 5.92 -9.78
C SER A 179 21.91 6.07 -10.51
N LEU A 180 20.83 5.46 -9.99
CA LEU A 180 19.50 5.57 -10.60
C LEU A 180 18.99 7.01 -10.59
N ARG A 181 19.25 7.76 -9.52
CA ARG A 181 18.94 9.20 -9.45
C ARG A 181 19.65 9.96 -10.56
N ASP A 182 20.94 9.71 -10.77
CA ASP A 182 21.73 10.43 -11.77
C ASP A 182 21.27 10.12 -13.19
N ASP A 183 20.96 8.86 -13.48
CA ASP A 183 20.40 8.46 -14.78
C ASP A 183 19.02 9.10 -15.04
N ILE A 184 18.16 9.17 -14.02
CA ILE A 184 16.85 9.84 -14.13
C ILE A 184 17.02 11.35 -14.30
N ALA A 185 17.92 11.97 -13.54
CA ALA A 185 18.18 13.40 -13.61
C ALA A 185 18.82 13.84 -14.93
N ALA A 186 19.51 12.93 -15.62
CA ALA A 186 20.04 13.15 -16.96
C ALA A 186 18.96 13.16 -18.06
N VAL A 187 17.76 12.64 -17.80
CA VAL A 187 16.66 12.65 -18.76
C VAL A 187 16.07 14.07 -18.86
N PRO A 188 15.89 14.62 -20.09
CA PRO A 188 15.29 15.93 -20.28
C PRO A 188 13.94 16.07 -19.57
N SER A 189 13.85 17.13 -18.76
CA SER A 189 12.68 17.49 -17.96
C SER A 189 12.13 18.84 -18.43
N ASP A 190 11.47 18.83 -19.58
CA ASP A 190 11.02 20.01 -20.32
C ASP A 190 9.50 20.09 -20.47
N VAL A 191 8.75 19.16 -19.90
CA VAL A 191 7.29 19.08 -20.00
C VAL A 191 6.61 19.19 -18.63
N PHE A 192 5.28 19.38 -18.64
CA PHE A 192 4.46 19.29 -17.45
C PHE A 192 4.29 17.81 -17.08
N MET A 193 4.63 17.45 -15.85
CA MET A 193 4.48 16.12 -15.29
C MET A 193 3.47 16.19 -14.15
N SER A 194 2.32 15.51 -14.31
CA SER A 194 1.23 15.48 -13.32
C SER A 194 1.64 14.78 -12.02
N ARG A 195 2.53 13.79 -12.11
CA ARG A 195 3.02 12.92 -11.02
C ARG A 195 1.99 11.93 -10.48
N ASP A 196 0.71 12.24 -10.59
CA ASP A 196 -0.39 11.34 -10.20
C ASP A 196 -1.34 11.02 -11.36
N PHE A 197 -0.77 10.80 -12.55
CA PHE A 197 -1.53 10.39 -13.73
C PHE A 197 -2.02 8.94 -13.60
N GLN A 198 -3.20 8.78 -13.00
CA GLN A 198 -3.84 7.50 -12.71
C GLN A 198 -5.29 7.50 -13.18
N SER A 199 -5.85 6.30 -13.41
CA SER A 199 -7.24 6.12 -13.85
C SER A 199 -8.29 6.68 -12.87
N ARG A 200 -7.96 6.85 -11.58
CA ARG A 200 -8.86 7.51 -10.61
C ARG A 200 -8.92 9.02 -10.78
N ASN A 201 -7.86 9.60 -11.33
CA ASN A 201 -7.69 11.04 -11.52
C ASN A 201 -8.07 11.46 -12.96
N VAL A 202 -8.88 10.63 -13.61
CA VAL A 202 -9.48 10.89 -14.92
C VAL A 202 -10.98 10.70 -14.79
N MET A 203 -11.76 11.71 -15.09
CA MET A 203 -13.22 11.66 -15.16
C MET A 203 -13.67 11.37 -16.60
N VAL A 204 -14.74 10.61 -16.77
CA VAL A 204 -15.35 10.35 -18.08
C VAL A 204 -16.62 11.18 -18.19
N LYS A 205 -16.60 12.18 -19.05
CA LYS A 205 -17.74 13.08 -19.33
C LYS A 205 -17.97 13.18 -20.83
N ASP A 206 -19.20 12.95 -21.26
CA ASP A 206 -19.61 13.00 -22.67
C ASP A 206 -18.72 12.15 -23.59
N GLY A 207 -18.33 10.96 -23.10
CA GLY A 207 -17.47 10.04 -23.83
C GLY A 207 -16.02 10.51 -24.00
N LYS A 208 -15.56 11.48 -23.22
CA LYS A 208 -14.18 12.00 -23.25
C LYS A 208 -13.51 11.96 -21.87
N PRO A 209 -12.18 11.78 -21.83
CA PRO A 209 -11.43 11.87 -20.59
C PRO A 209 -11.19 13.34 -20.21
N TYR A 210 -11.36 13.64 -18.92
CA TYR A 210 -11.02 14.89 -18.27
C TYR A 210 -10.04 14.64 -17.12
N TYR A 211 -8.96 15.41 -17.05
CA TYR A 211 -7.91 15.24 -16.05
C TYR A 211 -8.19 16.07 -14.81
N ILE A 212 -8.00 15.46 -13.63
CA ILE A 212 -8.13 16.11 -12.33
C ILE A 212 -6.90 15.78 -11.46
N ASP A 213 -6.85 16.38 -10.27
CA ASP A 213 -5.81 16.13 -9.25
C ASP A 213 -4.36 16.40 -9.72
N PHE A 214 -4.18 17.39 -10.59
CA PHE A 214 -2.89 17.77 -11.19
C PHE A 214 -2.12 18.84 -10.40
N GLN A 215 -2.61 19.30 -9.25
CA GLN A 215 -1.95 20.35 -8.46
C GLN A 215 -0.64 19.91 -7.80
N GLY A 216 -0.38 18.60 -7.75
CA GLY A 216 0.92 18.03 -7.41
C GLY A 216 1.93 18.06 -8.56
N GLY A 217 1.51 18.49 -9.75
CA GLY A 217 2.32 18.49 -10.96
C GLY A 217 3.45 19.52 -10.93
N MET A 218 4.48 19.26 -11.73
CA MET A 218 5.71 20.04 -11.79
C MET A 218 6.40 19.88 -13.14
N LYS A 219 7.50 20.61 -13.38
CA LYS A 219 8.32 20.40 -14.57
C LYS A 219 9.05 19.07 -14.44
N GLY A 220 8.97 18.22 -15.46
CA GLY A 220 9.50 16.86 -15.34
C GLY A 220 9.63 16.12 -16.67
N PRO A 221 10.07 14.86 -16.60
CA PRO A 221 10.24 14.02 -17.78
C PRO A 221 8.91 13.40 -18.22
N MET A 222 8.68 13.36 -19.53
CA MET A 222 7.46 12.86 -20.17
C MET A 222 7.11 11.38 -19.86
N TYR A 223 8.09 10.59 -19.44
CA TYR A 223 7.95 9.15 -19.20
C TYR A 223 7.23 8.82 -17.88
N TYR A 224 7.30 9.71 -16.89
CA TYR A 224 6.85 9.41 -15.52
C TYR A 224 5.34 9.17 -15.46
N ASP A 225 4.54 10.04 -16.08
CA ASP A 225 3.08 9.91 -16.09
C ASP A 225 2.62 8.70 -16.93
N LEU A 226 3.30 8.43 -18.05
CA LEU A 226 3.03 7.24 -18.86
C LEU A 226 3.30 5.94 -18.08
N ALA A 227 4.45 5.87 -17.39
CA ALA A 227 4.78 4.75 -16.52
C ALA A 227 3.76 4.62 -15.38
N SER A 228 3.39 5.75 -14.76
CA SER A 228 2.39 5.80 -13.69
C SER A 228 1.07 5.22 -14.12
N PHE A 229 0.61 5.51 -15.33
CA PHE A 229 -0.67 5.04 -15.85
C PHE A 229 -0.63 3.59 -16.33
N ILE A 230 0.37 3.20 -17.11
CA ILE A 230 0.40 1.87 -17.74
C ILE A 230 0.76 0.75 -16.74
N TRP A 231 1.56 1.05 -15.71
CA TRP A 231 1.96 0.08 -14.68
C TRP A 231 1.17 0.22 -13.37
N GLN A 232 -0.01 0.86 -13.37
CA GLN A 232 -0.91 0.88 -12.21
C GLN A 232 -1.22 -0.55 -11.73
N ALA A 233 -0.71 -0.94 -10.56
CA ALA A 233 -0.85 -2.30 -10.03
C ALA A 233 -2.31 -2.78 -9.97
N ARG A 234 -3.24 -1.92 -9.53
CA ARG A 234 -4.67 -2.24 -9.41
C ARG A 234 -5.42 -2.33 -10.75
N ALA A 235 -4.81 -1.91 -11.85
CA ALA A 235 -5.43 -1.96 -13.16
C ALA A 235 -5.26 -3.31 -13.85
N ARG A 236 -4.17 -4.06 -13.58
CA ARG A 236 -3.94 -5.38 -14.21
C ARG A 236 -4.06 -5.36 -15.74
N TYR A 237 -3.57 -4.31 -16.40
CA TYR A 237 -3.60 -4.22 -17.86
C TYR A 237 -2.79 -5.36 -18.50
N PRO A 238 -3.39 -6.16 -19.40
CA PRO A 238 -2.66 -7.20 -20.14
C PRO A 238 -1.53 -6.61 -20.99
N GLN A 239 -0.48 -7.39 -21.25
CA GLN A 239 0.70 -6.93 -22.01
C GLN A 239 0.33 -6.35 -23.38
N GLY A 240 -0.63 -6.98 -24.09
CA GLY A 240 -1.14 -6.47 -25.37
C GLY A 240 -1.73 -5.06 -25.25
N LEU A 241 -2.55 -4.82 -24.22
CA LEU A 241 -3.14 -3.50 -23.97
C LEU A 241 -2.08 -2.46 -23.55
N ARG A 242 -1.05 -2.86 -22.78
CA ARG A 242 0.09 -1.97 -22.45
C ARG A 242 0.80 -1.52 -23.72
N ARG A 243 1.08 -2.45 -24.65
CA ARG A 243 1.69 -2.12 -25.95
C ARG A 243 0.80 -1.20 -26.77
N ASP A 244 -0.51 -1.46 -26.82
CA ASP A 244 -1.45 -0.62 -27.57
C ASP A 244 -1.51 0.81 -26.99
N MET A 245 -1.47 0.97 -25.66
CA MET A 245 -1.39 2.27 -24.99
C MET A 245 -0.07 3.00 -25.27
N ILE A 246 1.07 2.30 -25.23
CA ILE A 246 2.38 2.89 -25.61
C ILE A 246 2.34 3.36 -27.06
N LYS A 247 1.76 2.57 -27.96
CA LYS A 247 1.60 2.97 -29.37
C LYS A 247 0.73 4.22 -29.51
N ALA A 248 -0.43 4.26 -28.86
CA ALA A 248 -1.32 5.43 -28.89
C ALA A 248 -0.63 6.69 -28.34
N TYR A 249 0.17 6.54 -27.28
CA TYR A 249 1.01 7.62 -26.77
C TYR A 249 2.05 8.10 -27.79
N LEU A 250 2.81 7.18 -28.41
CA LEU A 250 3.85 7.52 -29.39
C LEU A 250 3.27 8.18 -30.65
N ASP A 251 2.13 7.68 -31.12
CA ASP A 251 1.41 8.24 -32.27
C ASP A 251 1.02 9.70 -31.98
N ALA A 252 0.46 9.99 -30.80
CA ALA A 252 0.12 11.35 -30.37
C ALA A 252 1.35 12.23 -30.08
N LEU A 253 2.40 11.65 -29.49
CA LEU A 253 3.67 12.33 -29.21
C LEU A 253 4.37 12.81 -30.48
N SER A 254 4.19 12.11 -31.60
CA SER A 254 4.90 12.37 -32.87
C SER A 254 4.71 13.78 -33.45
N VAL A 255 3.71 14.52 -32.97
CA VAL A 255 3.44 15.95 -33.28
C VAL A 255 4.46 16.86 -32.58
N TYR A 256 4.92 16.49 -31.39
CA TYR A 256 5.84 17.26 -30.56
C TYR A 256 7.28 16.75 -30.63
N ARG A 257 7.45 15.42 -30.62
CA ARG A 257 8.76 14.76 -30.62
C ARG A 257 8.67 13.37 -31.22
N ARG A 258 9.69 12.95 -31.95
CA ARG A 258 9.83 11.58 -32.46
C ARG A 258 11.06 10.93 -31.84
N PRO A 259 10.93 10.28 -30.66
CA PRO A 259 12.06 9.62 -30.03
C PRO A 259 12.46 8.37 -30.81
N ASP A 260 13.73 7.99 -30.72
CA ASP A 260 14.16 6.66 -31.14
C ASP A 260 13.41 5.58 -30.32
N PRO A 261 12.83 4.54 -30.94
CA PRO A 261 12.06 3.54 -30.22
C PRO A 261 12.86 2.80 -29.16
N VAL A 262 14.13 2.48 -29.39
CA VAL A 262 14.95 1.72 -28.42
C VAL A 262 15.23 2.60 -27.21
N ASP A 263 15.74 3.81 -27.45
CA ASP A 263 16.02 4.81 -26.42
C ASP A 263 14.77 5.15 -25.59
N PHE A 264 13.60 5.26 -26.24
CA PHE A 264 12.33 5.51 -25.56
C PHE A 264 11.99 4.40 -24.56
N HIS A 265 12.13 3.13 -24.97
CA HIS A 265 11.79 2.00 -24.10
C HIS A 265 12.80 1.84 -22.96
N GLU A 266 14.10 2.11 -23.20
CA GLU A 266 15.13 2.10 -22.16
C GLU A 266 14.84 3.17 -21.10
N LYS A 267 14.59 4.42 -21.52
CA LYS A 267 14.21 5.50 -20.60
C LYS A 267 12.89 5.19 -19.89
N LEU A 268 11.86 4.76 -20.59
CA LEU A 268 10.58 4.39 -19.99
C LEU A 268 10.76 3.31 -18.91
N ARG A 269 11.63 2.32 -19.14
CA ARG A 269 11.93 1.26 -18.16
C ARG A 269 12.49 1.83 -16.85
N LEU A 270 13.35 2.85 -16.90
CA LEU A 270 13.87 3.53 -15.70
C LEU A 270 12.74 4.19 -14.90
N PHE A 271 11.79 4.84 -15.58
CA PHE A 271 10.64 5.45 -14.92
C PHE A 271 9.67 4.41 -14.38
N VAL A 272 9.44 3.29 -15.08
CA VAL A 272 8.67 2.16 -14.54
C VAL A 272 9.31 1.62 -13.27
N LEU A 273 10.65 1.53 -13.21
CA LEU A 273 11.39 1.13 -12.02
C LEU A 273 11.13 2.11 -10.86
N VAL A 274 11.43 3.40 -11.02
CA VAL A 274 11.23 4.41 -9.96
C VAL A 274 9.78 4.48 -9.50
N ARG A 275 8.81 4.44 -10.42
CA ARG A 275 7.38 4.43 -10.08
C ARG A 275 6.99 3.19 -9.28
N THR A 276 7.50 2.02 -9.65
CA THR A 276 7.21 0.76 -8.93
C THR A 276 7.75 0.82 -7.50
N LEU A 277 8.97 1.34 -7.31
CA LEU A 277 9.55 1.54 -5.98
C LEU A 277 8.72 2.53 -5.15
N GLN A 278 8.37 3.69 -5.70
CA GLN A 278 7.55 4.70 -5.03
C GLN A 278 6.20 4.15 -4.58
N VAL A 279 5.53 3.38 -5.46
CA VAL A 279 4.23 2.76 -5.16
C VAL A 279 4.35 1.73 -4.04
N LEU A 280 5.41 0.92 -4.04
CA LEU A 280 5.68 -0.01 -2.95
C LEU A 280 5.95 0.72 -1.63
N GLY A 281 6.71 1.81 -1.65
CA GLY A 281 6.87 2.70 -0.49
C GLY A 281 5.53 3.19 0.07
N ALA A 282 4.62 3.61 -0.81
CA ALA A 282 3.27 4.03 -0.42
C ALA A 282 2.43 2.88 0.16
N TYR A 283 2.52 1.69 -0.43
CA TYR A 283 1.82 0.50 0.06
C TYR A 283 2.36 0.05 1.41
N GLY A 284 3.67 0.15 1.61
CA GLY A 284 4.30 -0.20 2.86
C GLY A 284 3.96 0.79 3.98
N PHE A 285 4.04 2.10 3.73
CA PHE A 285 3.62 3.10 4.72
C PHE A 285 2.14 2.97 5.07
N ARG A 286 1.25 3.05 4.07
CA ARG A 286 -0.20 3.03 4.34
C ARG A 286 -0.67 1.65 4.82
N GLY A 287 -0.09 0.59 4.30
CA GLY A 287 -0.45 -0.78 4.64
C GLY A 287 0.14 -1.25 5.97
N TYR A 288 1.46 -1.23 6.13
CA TYR A 288 2.11 -1.77 7.33
C TYR A 288 2.05 -0.82 8.52
N PHE A 289 2.25 0.49 8.27
CA PHE A 289 2.31 1.49 9.33
C PHE A 289 0.92 2.02 9.69
N GLU A 290 0.14 2.51 8.72
CA GLU A 290 -1.24 2.99 9.00
C GLU A 290 -2.30 1.88 9.08
N LYS A 291 -1.91 0.60 8.89
CA LYS A 291 -2.80 -0.58 8.96
C LYS A 291 -3.97 -0.56 7.98
N LYS A 292 -3.83 0.10 6.83
CA LYS A 292 -4.87 0.15 5.78
C LYS A 292 -4.75 -1.05 4.84
N GLU A 293 -5.49 -2.11 5.15
CA GLU A 293 -5.44 -3.43 4.48
C GLU A 293 -5.53 -3.38 2.93
N HIS A 294 -6.35 -2.48 2.37
CA HIS A 294 -6.53 -2.37 0.92
C HIS A 294 -5.25 -1.96 0.16
N PHE A 295 -4.28 -1.32 0.83
CA PHE A 295 -2.96 -1.07 0.26
C PHE A 295 -2.13 -2.35 0.18
N LEU A 296 -2.18 -3.19 1.22
CA LEU A 296 -1.45 -4.45 1.24
C LEU A 296 -1.96 -5.44 0.19
N LYS A 297 -3.28 -5.46 -0.04
CA LYS A 297 -3.93 -6.21 -1.15
C LYS A 297 -3.43 -5.82 -2.55
N SER A 298 -2.71 -4.71 -2.68
CA SER A 298 -2.14 -4.25 -3.95
C SER A 298 -0.68 -4.68 -4.17
N ILE A 299 0.00 -5.20 -3.14
CA ILE A 299 1.39 -5.66 -3.21
C ILE A 299 1.59 -6.77 -4.26
N PRO A 300 0.72 -7.80 -4.38
CA PRO A 300 0.89 -8.85 -5.40
C PRO A 300 1.07 -8.30 -6.82
N ALA A 301 0.24 -7.34 -7.21
CA ALA A 301 0.32 -6.76 -8.54
C ALA A 301 1.55 -5.86 -8.74
N ALA A 302 2.08 -5.26 -7.67
CA ALA A 302 3.35 -4.54 -7.71
C ALA A 302 4.55 -5.50 -7.82
N VAL A 303 4.48 -6.68 -7.19
CA VAL A 303 5.50 -7.74 -7.35
C VAL A 303 5.54 -8.26 -8.80
N GLU A 304 4.39 -8.39 -9.46
CA GLU A 304 4.34 -8.74 -10.88
C GLU A 304 4.97 -7.68 -11.79
N ASN A 305 4.85 -6.39 -11.43
CA ASN A 305 5.61 -5.34 -12.12
C ASN A 305 7.12 -5.50 -11.91
N ILE A 306 7.57 -5.89 -10.71
CA ILE A 306 8.98 -6.20 -10.44
C ILE A 306 9.45 -7.37 -11.32
N ARG A 307 8.68 -8.47 -11.42
CA ARG A 307 9.03 -9.57 -12.34
C ARG A 307 9.24 -9.09 -13.77
N GLY A 308 8.32 -8.25 -14.26
CA GLY A 308 8.44 -7.66 -15.60
C GLY A 308 9.70 -6.80 -15.77
N LEU A 309 10.10 -6.06 -14.73
CA LEU A 309 11.35 -5.29 -14.76
C LEU A 309 12.61 -6.16 -14.76
N LEU A 310 12.56 -7.29 -14.05
CA LEU A 310 13.65 -8.26 -13.91
C LEU A 310 13.73 -9.26 -15.08
N SER A 311 12.83 -9.20 -16.06
CA SER A 311 12.95 -10.00 -17.28
C SER A 311 14.17 -9.59 -18.13
N ALA A 312 14.72 -8.40 -17.87
CA ALA A 312 15.99 -7.93 -18.36
C ALA A 312 16.89 -7.53 -17.16
N PRO A 313 18.21 -7.64 -17.26
CA PRO A 313 19.10 -7.30 -16.15
C PRO A 313 19.07 -5.80 -15.82
N LEU A 314 19.37 -5.47 -14.56
CA LEU A 314 19.57 -4.11 -14.06
C LEU A 314 21.08 -3.91 -13.79
N ASP A 315 21.89 -4.02 -14.83
CA ASP A 315 23.36 -4.08 -14.71
C ASP A 315 23.96 -2.82 -14.06
N SER A 316 23.35 -1.65 -14.28
CA SER A 316 23.73 -0.39 -13.64
C SER A 316 23.36 -0.32 -12.15
N TYR A 317 22.46 -1.18 -11.68
CA TYR A 317 21.94 -1.20 -10.29
C TYR A 317 21.89 -2.65 -9.76
N PRO A 318 23.04 -3.34 -9.69
CA PRO A 318 23.08 -4.79 -9.45
C PRO A 318 22.59 -5.17 -8.05
N TYR A 319 22.79 -4.31 -7.05
CA TYR A 319 22.30 -4.56 -5.68
C TYR A 319 20.80 -4.34 -5.58
N LEU A 320 20.26 -3.29 -6.20
CA LEU A 320 18.82 -3.07 -6.33
C LEU A 320 18.16 -4.24 -7.06
N GLY A 321 18.75 -4.72 -8.16
CA GLY A 321 18.29 -5.92 -8.86
C GLY A 321 18.21 -7.15 -7.96
N ARG A 322 19.22 -7.36 -7.10
CA ARG A 322 19.20 -8.43 -6.08
C ARG A 322 18.08 -8.24 -5.05
N VAL A 323 17.90 -7.03 -4.52
CA VAL A 323 16.85 -6.73 -3.54
C VAL A 323 15.47 -6.99 -4.13
N LEU A 324 15.24 -6.55 -5.36
CA LEU A 324 14.00 -6.80 -6.10
C LEU A 324 13.77 -8.30 -6.37
N GLY A 325 14.80 -9.03 -6.77
CA GLY A 325 14.74 -10.49 -6.90
C GLY A 325 14.42 -11.18 -5.56
N GLY A 326 14.97 -10.66 -4.46
CA GLY A 326 14.67 -11.11 -3.10
C GLY A 326 13.20 -10.91 -2.71
N ILE A 327 12.61 -9.76 -3.06
CA ILE A 327 11.17 -9.49 -2.85
C ILE A 327 10.32 -10.52 -3.60
N VAL A 328 10.61 -10.74 -4.88
CA VAL A 328 9.87 -11.72 -5.71
C VAL A 328 9.99 -13.11 -5.11
N ALA A 329 11.19 -13.52 -4.73
CA ALA A 329 11.41 -14.85 -4.15
C ALA A 329 10.73 -15.02 -2.78
N ALA A 330 10.72 -13.98 -1.93
CA ALA A 330 10.00 -13.98 -0.66
C ALA A 330 8.48 -14.04 -0.87
N PHE A 331 7.96 -13.33 -1.88
CA PHE A 331 6.55 -13.42 -2.26
C PHE A 331 6.18 -14.84 -2.73
N ASP A 332 7.00 -15.46 -3.58
CA ASP A 332 6.79 -16.82 -4.09
C ASP A 332 6.79 -17.88 -2.99
N ARG A 333 7.63 -17.70 -1.95
CA ARG A 333 7.67 -18.58 -0.78
C ARG A 333 6.58 -18.29 0.26
N GLY A 334 5.76 -17.25 0.06
CA GLY A 334 4.75 -16.82 1.03
C GLY A 334 5.35 -16.19 2.30
N GLU A 335 6.62 -15.76 2.26
CA GLU A 335 7.34 -15.13 3.36
C GLU A 335 7.09 -13.62 3.44
N LEU A 336 6.73 -13.00 2.30
CA LEU A 336 6.36 -11.60 2.28
C LEU A 336 5.00 -11.43 2.96
N LYS A 337 4.98 -10.83 4.15
CA LYS A 337 3.73 -10.53 4.86
C LYS A 337 3.05 -9.36 4.15
N TYR A 338 1.98 -9.58 3.39
CA TYR A 338 1.19 -8.50 2.74
C TYR A 338 -0.33 -8.72 2.89
N LEU A 339 -0.75 -9.67 3.69
CA LEU A 339 -2.11 -9.78 4.17
C LEU A 339 -2.00 -9.96 5.69
N PRO A 340 -2.95 -9.44 6.49
CA PRO A 340 -3.11 -9.98 7.85
C PRO A 340 -3.24 -11.51 7.75
N GLU A 341 -2.67 -12.26 8.71
CA GLU A 341 -3.00 -13.68 8.82
C GLU A 341 -4.53 -13.79 8.74
N GLU A 342 -5.06 -14.57 7.79
CA GLU A 342 -6.50 -14.64 7.53
C GLU A 342 -7.25 -14.78 8.85
N GLU A 343 -8.07 -13.78 9.20
CA GLU A 343 -9.14 -14.03 10.16
C GLU A 343 -10.06 -15.05 9.50
N PRO A 344 -10.30 -16.22 10.12
CA PRO A 344 -11.15 -17.23 9.52
C PRO A 344 -12.52 -16.63 9.21
N SER A 345 -13.00 -16.91 8.00
CA SER A 345 -14.29 -16.47 7.50
C SER A 345 -15.41 -16.78 8.50
N ALA A 346 -16.43 -15.93 8.51
CA ALA A 346 -17.57 -15.92 9.46
C ALA A 346 -18.50 -17.16 9.40
N GLY A 347 -17.99 -18.34 9.06
CA GLY A 347 -18.71 -19.60 8.99
C GLY A 347 -18.70 -20.43 10.28
N GLU A 348 -17.64 -20.38 11.08
CA GLU A 348 -17.56 -21.08 12.37
C GLU A 348 -16.68 -20.27 13.33
N LYS A 349 -17.28 -19.61 14.33
CA LYS A 349 -16.55 -18.87 15.37
C LYS A 349 -15.75 -19.87 16.21
N CYS A 350 -14.47 -20.05 15.87
CA CYS A 350 -13.53 -20.91 16.60
C CYS A 350 -12.47 -20.02 17.28
N LEU A 351 -12.23 -20.21 18.57
CA LEU A 351 -11.14 -19.55 19.29
C LEU A 351 -9.81 -20.25 18.96
N THR A 352 -8.88 -19.53 18.35
CA THR A 352 -7.52 -20.07 18.19
C THR A 352 -6.72 -19.86 19.47
N VAL A 353 -6.26 -20.94 20.10
CA VAL A 353 -5.36 -20.87 21.27
C VAL A 353 -3.95 -21.21 20.84
N THR A 354 -3.06 -20.22 20.85
CA THR A 354 -1.64 -20.43 20.56
C THR A 354 -0.92 -20.83 21.84
N VAL A 355 -0.41 -22.06 21.87
CA VAL A 355 0.38 -22.58 22.99
C VAL A 355 1.85 -22.56 22.60
N CYS A 356 2.70 -21.98 23.44
CA CYS A 356 4.10 -21.79 23.12
C CYS A 356 5.06 -22.21 24.22
N SER A 357 6.23 -22.71 23.87
CA SER A 357 7.34 -22.87 24.81
C SER A 357 8.54 -22.01 24.43
N PHE A 358 9.20 -21.38 25.41
CA PHE A 358 10.33 -20.50 25.15
C PHE A 358 11.42 -20.56 26.24
N SER A 359 12.61 -20.07 25.88
CA SER A 359 13.71 -19.79 26.79
C SER A 359 13.66 -18.35 27.29
N TYR A 360 13.70 -18.15 28.61
CA TYR A 360 13.87 -16.82 29.20
C TYR A 360 15.15 -16.10 28.74
N LYS A 361 16.15 -16.83 28.21
CA LYS A 361 17.35 -16.21 27.63
C LYS A 361 17.06 -15.42 26.33
N LYS A 362 15.95 -15.72 25.64
CA LYS A 362 15.52 -15.02 24.41
C LYS A 362 14.33 -14.08 24.62
N GLY A 363 13.97 -13.80 25.87
CA GLY A 363 12.83 -12.97 26.24
C GLY A 363 11.48 -13.67 26.09
N ILE A 364 10.43 -13.03 26.62
CA ILE A 364 9.04 -13.49 26.52
C ILE A 364 8.55 -13.25 25.08
N PRO A 365 7.88 -14.23 24.44
CA PRO A 365 7.29 -14.04 23.11
C PRO A 365 6.23 -12.93 23.10
N GLU A 366 6.22 -12.13 22.04
CA GLU A 366 5.25 -11.06 21.85
C GLU A 366 3.92 -11.63 21.32
N ASP A 367 2.81 -11.18 21.89
CA ASP A 367 1.47 -11.45 21.35
C ASP A 367 1.07 -10.32 20.40
N ILE A 368 1.00 -10.65 19.11
CA ILE A 368 0.65 -9.72 18.04
C ILE A 368 -0.84 -9.77 17.68
N SER A 369 -1.63 -10.60 18.37
CA SER A 369 -3.07 -10.67 18.21
C SER A 369 -3.72 -9.55 19.03
N GLY A 370 -4.46 -8.65 18.36
CA GLY A 370 -4.83 -7.32 18.87
C GLY A 370 -5.70 -7.22 20.14
N ASN A 371 -5.96 -8.32 20.86
CA ASN A 371 -6.69 -8.33 22.12
C ASN A 371 -5.79 -8.19 23.36
N GLY A 372 -4.46 -8.21 23.19
CA GLY A 372 -3.48 -7.86 24.23
C GLY A 372 -3.52 -8.75 25.47
N GLY A 373 -3.84 -10.04 25.33
CA GLY A 373 -4.16 -10.93 26.44
C GLY A 373 -3.64 -12.35 26.28
N GLY A 374 -3.22 -12.95 27.39
CA GLY A 374 -2.68 -14.29 27.44
C GLY A 374 -2.06 -14.64 28.78
N TYR A 375 -1.44 -15.81 28.87
CA TYR A 375 -0.71 -16.25 30.06
C TYR A 375 0.76 -16.52 29.74
N VAL A 376 1.63 -16.16 30.67
CA VAL A 376 3.04 -16.57 30.67
C VAL A 376 3.32 -17.28 31.97
N PHE A 377 3.47 -18.60 31.89
CA PHE A 377 3.74 -19.47 33.01
C PHE A 377 5.23 -19.76 33.14
N ASP A 378 5.81 -19.46 34.30
CA ASP A 378 7.22 -19.71 34.58
C ASP A 378 7.42 -21.13 35.11
N CYS A 379 7.99 -22.01 34.30
CA CYS A 379 8.28 -23.39 34.66
C CYS A 379 9.63 -23.56 35.38
N ARG A 380 10.33 -22.49 35.78
CA ARG A 380 11.67 -22.58 36.39
C ARG A 380 11.66 -23.16 37.80
N SER A 381 10.51 -23.16 38.49
CA SER A 381 10.35 -23.77 39.82
C SER A 381 10.38 -25.30 39.77
N ILE A 382 9.81 -25.90 38.72
CA ILE A 382 9.70 -27.35 38.54
C ILE A 382 11.09 -27.99 38.48
N HIS A 383 11.26 -29.19 39.07
CA HIS A 383 12.51 -29.92 39.06
C HIS A 383 13.16 -30.01 37.66
N ASN A 384 14.43 -29.62 37.55
CA ASN A 384 15.12 -29.37 36.28
C ASN A 384 15.86 -30.61 35.73
N PRO A 385 15.37 -31.26 34.65
CA PRO A 385 16.03 -32.43 34.07
C PRO A 385 17.43 -32.12 33.52
N GLY A 386 17.66 -30.89 33.05
CA GLY A 386 18.94 -30.48 32.45
C GLY A 386 20.14 -30.48 33.40
N ARG A 387 19.93 -30.72 34.71
CA ARG A 387 21.03 -30.94 35.67
C ARG A 387 21.70 -32.30 35.49
N TYR A 388 20.99 -33.28 34.93
CA TYR A 388 21.47 -34.65 34.80
C TYR A 388 21.96 -34.92 33.37
N PRO A 389 23.19 -35.47 33.18
CA PRO A 389 23.77 -35.67 31.86
C PRO A 389 22.88 -36.44 30.88
N GLN A 390 22.17 -37.46 31.36
CA GLN A 390 21.33 -38.34 30.54
C GLN A 390 20.11 -37.65 29.91
N TYR A 391 19.69 -36.48 30.42
CA TYR A 391 18.55 -35.74 29.86
C TYR A 391 18.98 -34.56 28.99
N ARG A 392 20.26 -34.15 28.98
CA ARG A 392 20.70 -32.88 28.36
C ARG A 392 20.40 -32.76 26.86
N SER A 393 20.44 -33.88 26.14
CA SER A 393 20.17 -33.93 24.69
C SER A 393 18.70 -34.23 24.37
N LEU A 394 17.87 -34.42 25.39
CA LEU A 394 16.45 -34.72 25.24
C LEU A 394 15.63 -33.44 25.39
N THR A 395 14.34 -33.55 25.10
CA THR A 395 13.36 -32.48 25.13
C THR A 395 12.17 -32.89 25.99
N GLY A 396 11.27 -31.95 26.27
CA GLY A 396 10.02 -32.22 26.96
C GLY A 396 9.07 -33.19 26.23
N LYS A 397 9.37 -33.54 24.96
CA LYS A 397 8.62 -34.53 24.17
C LYS A 397 9.07 -35.97 24.45
N ASP A 398 10.28 -36.15 24.96
CA ASP A 398 10.87 -37.47 25.17
C ASP A 398 10.29 -38.14 26.41
N ALA A 399 9.87 -39.40 26.29
CA ALA A 399 9.24 -40.16 27.37
C ALA A 399 10.10 -40.22 28.65
N ALA A 400 11.42 -40.26 28.52
CA ALA A 400 12.35 -40.26 29.65
C ALA A 400 12.33 -38.94 30.44
N VAL A 401 12.15 -37.81 29.75
CA VAL A 401 12.01 -36.48 30.37
C VAL A 401 10.62 -36.30 30.95
N ALA A 402 9.58 -36.74 30.23
CA ALA A 402 8.20 -36.72 30.73
C ALA A 402 8.08 -37.50 32.04
N LYS A 403 8.58 -38.74 32.08
CA LYS A 403 8.61 -39.55 33.30
C LYS A 403 9.34 -38.86 34.45
N PHE A 404 10.54 -38.34 34.20
CA PHE A 404 11.31 -37.62 35.21
C PHE A 404 10.52 -36.44 35.81
N LEU A 405 9.77 -35.69 34.97
CA LEU A 405 8.96 -34.56 35.42
C LEU A 405 7.71 -35.01 36.19
N GLU A 406 7.14 -36.16 35.83
CA GLU A 406 5.92 -36.72 36.46
C GLU A 406 6.21 -37.46 37.77
N ASP A 407 7.42 -38.01 37.97
CA ASP A 407 7.79 -38.93 39.07
C ASP A 407 7.56 -38.34 40.48
N ASP A 408 7.78 -37.03 40.69
CA ASP A 408 7.55 -36.35 41.98
C ASP A 408 6.18 -35.65 42.08
N GLY A 409 5.40 -35.67 41.00
CA GLY A 409 4.06 -35.08 40.91
C GLY A 409 4.02 -33.53 40.90
N GLU A 410 5.16 -32.85 40.99
CA GLU A 410 5.20 -31.37 41.06
C GLU A 410 4.64 -30.74 39.78
N VAL A 411 5.06 -31.27 38.62
CA VAL A 411 4.63 -30.77 37.31
C VAL A 411 3.12 -30.98 37.08
N LEU A 412 2.56 -32.06 37.62
CA LEU A 412 1.16 -32.41 37.46
C LEU A 412 0.28 -31.41 38.21
N ARG A 413 0.61 -31.15 39.48
CA ARG A 413 -0.10 -30.14 40.29
C ARG A 413 0.02 -28.74 39.68
N PHE A 414 1.18 -28.41 39.10
CA PHE A 414 1.34 -27.15 38.38
C PHE A 414 0.40 -27.05 37.17
N LEU A 415 0.34 -28.11 36.34
CA LEU A 415 -0.51 -28.16 35.15
C LEU A 415 -2.00 -28.12 35.50
N ASP A 416 -2.46 -28.76 36.57
CA ASP A 416 -3.87 -28.72 36.98
C ASP A 416 -4.34 -27.28 37.27
N ASN A 417 -3.51 -26.48 37.92
CA ASN A 417 -3.80 -25.06 38.17
C ASN A 417 -3.83 -24.24 36.87
N VAL A 418 -2.91 -24.55 35.95
CA VAL A 418 -2.87 -23.92 34.64
C VAL A 418 -4.12 -24.25 33.84
N TYR A 419 -4.55 -25.52 33.81
CA TYR A 419 -5.77 -25.94 33.12
C TYR A 419 -6.99 -25.20 33.66
N SER A 420 -7.16 -25.15 34.99
CA SER A 420 -8.30 -24.45 35.60
C SER A 420 -8.38 -22.98 35.19
N LEU A 421 -7.25 -22.27 35.17
CA LEU A 421 -7.19 -20.86 34.75
C LEU A 421 -7.48 -20.69 33.26
N VAL A 422 -6.83 -21.50 32.42
CA VAL A 422 -6.94 -21.39 30.96
C VAL A 422 -8.33 -21.79 30.49
N ASP A 423 -8.91 -22.87 31.01
CA ASP A 423 -10.25 -23.36 30.65
C ASP A 423 -11.33 -22.31 30.95
N THR A 424 -11.23 -21.65 32.12
CA THR A 424 -12.14 -20.56 32.50
C THR A 424 -12.10 -19.41 31.49
N HIS A 425 -10.89 -19.07 31.01
CA HIS A 425 -10.70 -17.98 30.07
C HIS A 425 -11.15 -18.34 28.65
N VAL A 426 -10.84 -19.56 28.20
CA VAL A 426 -11.27 -20.13 26.92
C VAL A 426 -12.79 -20.10 26.81
N ALA A 427 -13.50 -20.57 27.85
CA ALA A 427 -14.96 -20.55 27.87
C ALA A 427 -15.54 -19.13 27.70
N ARG A 428 -14.98 -18.14 28.41
CA ARG A 428 -15.40 -16.73 28.29
C ARG A 428 -15.06 -16.12 26.93
N TYR A 429 -13.96 -16.54 26.32
CA TYR A 429 -13.55 -16.04 25.01
C TYR A 429 -14.45 -16.55 23.90
N LEU A 430 -14.84 -17.83 23.97
CA LEU A 430 -15.83 -18.41 23.08
C LEU A 430 -17.18 -17.69 23.20
N GLU A 431 -17.66 -17.46 24.43
CA GLU A 431 -18.93 -16.74 24.68
C GLU A 431 -18.91 -15.32 24.10
N ARG A 432 -17.80 -14.59 24.27
CA ARG A 432 -17.66 -13.21 23.81
C ARG A 432 -17.24 -13.07 22.35
N GLY A 433 -16.98 -14.18 21.65
CA GLY A 433 -16.59 -14.20 20.24
C GLY A 433 -15.17 -13.69 19.99
N PHE A 434 -14.26 -13.82 20.95
CA PHE A 434 -12.84 -13.55 20.73
C PHE A 434 -12.22 -14.63 19.83
N THR A 435 -11.26 -14.22 19.01
CA THR A 435 -10.67 -15.06 17.97
C THR A 435 -9.31 -15.64 18.34
N HIS A 436 -8.62 -15.08 19.35
CA HIS A 436 -7.28 -15.51 19.75
C HIS A 436 -7.03 -15.45 21.27
N LEU A 437 -6.25 -16.41 21.78
CA LEU A 437 -5.66 -16.44 23.12
C LEU A 437 -4.25 -17.03 23.05
N MET A 438 -3.26 -16.41 23.68
CA MET A 438 -1.88 -16.92 23.72
C MET A 438 -1.51 -17.44 25.12
N VAL A 439 -0.95 -18.65 25.20
CA VAL A 439 -0.47 -19.26 26.45
C VAL A 439 0.96 -19.74 26.27
N CYS A 440 1.88 -19.20 27.05
CA CYS A 440 3.30 -19.48 26.91
C CYS A 440 3.92 -20.04 28.19
N PHE A 441 4.79 -21.02 28.01
CA PHE A 441 5.55 -21.66 29.09
C PHE A 441 7.03 -21.32 28.93
N GLY A 442 7.61 -20.73 29.97
CA GLY A 442 9.01 -20.32 29.98
C GLY A 442 9.86 -21.23 30.85
N CYS A 443 11.03 -21.65 30.37
CA CYS A 443 12.07 -22.19 31.26
C CYS A 443 13.45 -21.64 30.88
N THR A 444 14.50 -21.97 31.65
CA THR A 444 15.83 -21.40 31.39
C THR A 444 16.36 -21.71 29.99
N GLY A 445 16.26 -22.98 29.54
CA GLY A 445 16.78 -23.42 28.25
C GLY A 445 15.74 -23.53 27.13
N GLY A 446 14.45 -23.45 27.46
CA GLY A 446 13.36 -23.60 26.49
C GLY A 446 13.16 -25.01 25.91
N GLN A 447 13.78 -26.05 26.49
CA GLN A 447 13.86 -27.39 25.88
C GLN A 447 13.12 -28.51 26.63
N HIS A 448 13.01 -28.44 27.97
CA HIS A 448 12.49 -29.53 28.79
C HIS A 448 11.12 -29.19 29.39
N ARG A 449 11.13 -28.56 30.58
CA ARG A 449 9.94 -28.21 31.37
C ARG A 449 8.91 -27.41 30.57
N SER A 450 9.35 -26.36 29.88
CA SER A 450 8.48 -25.52 29.07
C SER A 450 7.87 -26.25 27.87
N VAL A 451 8.63 -27.13 27.22
CA VAL A 451 8.17 -27.94 26.08
C VAL A 451 7.11 -28.93 26.57
N TYR A 452 7.42 -29.66 27.64
CA TYR A 452 6.52 -30.62 28.24
C TYR A 452 5.18 -29.97 28.67
N CYS A 453 5.22 -28.84 29.37
CA CYS A 453 4.00 -28.14 29.78
C CYS A 453 3.18 -27.61 28.59
N ALA A 454 3.85 -27.11 27.54
CA ALA A 454 3.18 -26.65 26.33
C ALA A 454 2.48 -27.81 25.59
N GLU A 455 3.14 -28.96 25.45
CA GLU A 455 2.56 -30.18 24.87
C GLU A 455 1.33 -30.65 25.64
N LYS A 456 1.41 -30.68 26.97
CA LYS A 456 0.31 -31.14 27.82
C LYS A 456 -0.91 -30.22 27.76
N LEU A 457 -0.72 -28.90 27.79
CA LEU A 457 -1.83 -27.95 27.62
C LEU A 457 -2.42 -28.02 26.19
N ALA A 458 -1.57 -28.13 25.17
CA ALA A 458 -2.05 -28.26 23.80
C ALA A 458 -2.91 -29.52 23.63
N GLY A 459 -2.47 -30.65 24.21
CA GLY A 459 -3.24 -31.89 24.25
C GLY A 459 -4.58 -31.74 24.99
N HIS A 460 -4.56 -31.10 26.16
CA HIS A 460 -5.76 -30.82 26.97
C HIS A 460 -6.81 -30.02 26.19
N LEU A 461 -6.41 -28.93 25.55
CA LEU A 461 -7.31 -28.03 24.81
C LEU A 461 -7.75 -28.58 23.44
N SER A 462 -7.03 -29.55 22.87
CA SER A 462 -7.36 -30.11 21.56
C SER A 462 -8.69 -30.88 21.56
N ALA A 463 -9.18 -31.29 22.74
CA ALA A 463 -10.47 -31.92 22.91
C ALA A 463 -11.63 -30.93 23.13
N THR A 464 -11.35 -29.62 23.24
CA THR A 464 -12.37 -28.61 23.55
C THR A 464 -13.11 -28.16 22.29
N PRO A 465 -14.45 -28.33 22.20
CA PRO A 465 -15.22 -27.88 21.04
C PRO A 465 -15.12 -26.38 20.81
N GLY A 466 -14.99 -25.98 19.54
CA GLY A 466 -14.86 -24.57 19.17
C GLY A 466 -13.48 -23.97 19.46
N VAL A 467 -12.49 -24.78 19.85
CA VAL A 467 -11.09 -24.34 20.05
C VAL A 467 -10.19 -24.95 18.99
N LYS A 468 -9.33 -24.11 18.39
CA LYS A 468 -8.25 -24.54 17.49
C LYS A 468 -6.91 -24.29 18.16
N VAL A 469 -6.18 -25.36 18.46
CA VAL A 469 -4.87 -25.24 19.11
C VAL A 469 -3.76 -25.05 18.07
N ARG A 470 -2.88 -24.06 18.28
CA ARG A 470 -1.62 -23.89 17.54
C ARG A 470 -0.46 -24.04 18.51
N LEU A 471 0.29 -25.14 18.42
CA LEU A 471 1.47 -25.38 19.26
C LEU A 471 2.76 -24.99 18.53
N PHE A 472 3.65 -24.26 19.20
CA PHE A 472 5.00 -24.01 18.68
C PHE A 472 6.07 -23.98 19.79
N HIS A 473 7.26 -24.47 19.46
CA HIS A 473 8.43 -24.42 20.35
C HIS A 473 9.49 -23.50 19.76
N ARG A 474 9.74 -22.36 20.41
CA ARG A 474 10.64 -21.31 19.89
C ARG A 474 12.08 -21.77 19.69
N GLU A 475 12.49 -22.76 20.50
CA GLU A 475 13.87 -23.25 20.58
C GLU A 475 14.12 -24.51 19.74
N GLU A 476 13.09 -25.07 19.11
CA GLU A 476 13.25 -26.09 18.08
C GLU A 476 13.61 -25.42 16.74
N LYS A 477 14.67 -25.90 16.09
CA LYS A 477 15.00 -25.45 14.73
C LYS A 477 13.91 -25.96 13.78
N ARG A 478 13.30 -25.06 13.01
CA ARG A 478 12.50 -25.43 11.83
C ARG A 478 13.40 -25.88 10.70
#